data_AF-A0A815PGH1-F1
#
_entry.id   AF-A0A815PGH1-F1
#
_cell.length_a   1.000
_cell.length_b   1.000
_cell.length_c   1.000
_cell.angle_alpha   90.00
_cell.angle_beta   90.00
_cell.angle_gamma   90.00
#
_symmetry.space_group_name_H-M   'P 1'
#
loop_
_entity.id
_entity.type
_entity.pdbx_description
1 polymer ?
#
loop_
_entity_poly.entity_id
_entity_poly.type
_entity_poly.pdbx_seq_one_letter_code
_entity_poly.pdbx_strand_id
1 'polypeptide(L)'
;MKIEEVKSTTKTQRISAHSHIKGLGLDEEQRAIRNAGGLVGQEQAREAAGIVVELIRRKKMAGRAVLLAGPPGTGKTALALAIAHELGSRVPFCPMVGSEVYSTEIKKTEVLMENFRRAIGLRMKEVKEVYEGEVTEMTPTETENSYGGYGKTVSHVIIGLRTVKGAKQLKLDPSIYETLQKEKVEIGDVIYIEANSGAVKRQGRCDAYATEYDLETEEYVPLPKGDVHKKKEVVQDVTLHDLDVANARPQGGQDILSIMGSLIKPKKTEITDKLRREINKVVNKYIDQGIAELVPGVLFIDEVHMLDIE
;
A
#
# COMPACT_ATOMS: atom_id res chain seq x y z
N MET A 1 21.83 -13.43 29.92
CA MET A 1 20.72 -13.82 29.01
C MET A 1 21.33 -13.94 27.62
N LYS A 2 21.46 -15.15 27.08
CA LYS A 2 22.03 -15.37 25.74
C LYS A 2 21.04 -14.83 24.71
N ILE A 3 21.45 -13.84 23.94
CA ILE A 3 20.66 -13.28 22.84
C ILE A 3 21.09 -14.05 21.59
N GLU A 4 20.14 -14.77 20.99
CA GLU A 4 20.33 -15.43 19.70
C GLU A 4 20.40 -14.40 18.57
N GLU A 5 21.38 -14.58 17.67
CA GLU A 5 21.59 -13.80 16.46
C GLU A 5 20.34 -13.78 15.56
N VAL A 6 19.83 -12.58 15.26
CA VAL A 6 18.99 -12.38 14.06
C VAL A 6 19.93 -12.31 12.87
N LYS A 7 20.24 -13.46 12.28
CA LYS A 7 20.89 -13.55 10.97
C LYS A 7 20.11 -12.71 9.97
N SER A 8 20.83 -11.93 9.17
CA SER A 8 20.31 -11.20 8.01
C SER A 8 19.35 -12.11 7.21
N THR A 9 18.05 -11.90 7.43
CA THR A 9 17.03 -12.56 6.63
C THR A 9 16.91 -11.69 5.39
N THR A 10 17.73 -12.00 4.37
CA THR A 10 17.37 -11.79 2.96
C THR A 10 15.88 -12.05 2.89
N LYS A 11 15.02 -10.99 2.82
CA LYS A 11 13.57 -11.07 3.11
C LYS A 11 13.04 -12.43 2.66
N THR A 12 12.94 -13.36 3.59
CA THR A 12 12.57 -14.72 3.24
C THR A 12 11.09 -14.58 2.96
N GLN A 13 10.73 -14.41 1.68
CA GLN A 13 9.35 -14.54 1.26
C GLN A 13 8.92 -15.88 1.82
N ARG A 14 8.00 -15.86 2.80
CA ARG A 14 7.50 -17.08 3.43
C ARG A 14 7.09 -18.00 2.27
N ILE A 15 7.75 -19.17 2.18
CA ILE A 15 7.50 -20.12 1.10
C ILE A 15 6.09 -20.66 1.32
N SER A 16 5.12 -20.01 0.69
CA SER A 16 3.76 -20.52 0.55
C SER A 16 3.78 -21.70 -0.42
N ALA A 17 2.81 -22.61 -0.30
CA ALA A 17 2.66 -23.80 -1.15
C ALA A 17 2.71 -23.48 -2.65
N HIS A 18 2.38 -22.24 -3.05
CA HIS A 18 2.38 -21.77 -4.44
C HIS A 18 3.39 -20.66 -4.75
N SER A 19 4.41 -20.44 -3.91
CA SER A 19 5.45 -19.41 -4.12
C SER A 19 6.27 -19.57 -5.41
N HIS A 20 6.32 -20.78 -5.95
CA HIS A 20 6.98 -21.13 -7.21
C HIS A 20 6.21 -20.68 -8.46
N ILE A 21 4.93 -20.36 -8.34
CA ILE A 21 4.10 -19.89 -9.45
C ILE A 21 4.46 -18.44 -9.78
N LYS A 22 4.77 -18.17 -11.05
CA LYS A 22 5.17 -16.85 -11.56
C LYS A 22 4.30 -16.33 -12.71
N GLY A 23 3.47 -17.18 -13.30
CA GLY A 23 2.56 -16.81 -14.40
C GLY A 23 2.02 -18.06 -15.10
N LEU A 24 1.30 -17.86 -16.20
CA LEU A 24 0.68 -18.98 -16.95
C LEU A 24 1.69 -19.75 -17.80
N GLY A 25 2.86 -19.16 -18.12
CA GLY A 25 3.90 -19.82 -18.91
C GLY A 25 3.47 -20.12 -20.35
N LEU A 26 2.77 -19.18 -20.98
CA LEU A 26 2.36 -19.26 -22.37
C LEU A 26 3.43 -18.65 -23.29
N ASP A 27 3.49 -19.10 -24.53
CA ASP A 27 4.30 -18.47 -25.58
C ASP A 27 3.59 -17.24 -26.19
N GLU A 28 4.23 -16.59 -27.17
CA GLU A 28 3.66 -15.41 -27.87
C GLU A 28 2.36 -15.73 -28.63
N GLU A 29 2.15 -16.98 -28.99
CA GLU A 29 0.94 -17.48 -29.67
C GLU A 29 -0.14 -17.96 -28.69
N GLN A 30 0.03 -17.70 -27.38
CA GLN A 30 -0.88 -18.12 -26.31
C GLN A 30 -0.96 -19.65 -26.10
N ARG A 31 0.04 -20.42 -26.54
CA ARG A 31 0.12 -21.87 -26.31
C ARG A 31 0.89 -22.16 -25.04
N ALA A 32 0.49 -23.19 -24.30
CA ALA A 32 1.14 -23.53 -23.05
C ALA A 32 2.49 -24.24 -23.27
N ILE A 33 3.56 -23.68 -22.71
CA ILE A 33 4.87 -24.35 -22.67
C ILE A 33 4.83 -25.36 -21.52
N ARG A 34 5.13 -26.63 -21.81
CA ARG A 34 4.96 -27.76 -20.88
C ARG A 34 5.51 -27.55 -19.47
N ASN A 35 6.64 -26.87 -19.32
CA ASN A 35 7.21 -26.50 -18.01
C ASN A 35 7.66 -25.04 -18.05
N ALA A 36 6.79 -24.13 -17.61
CA ALA A 36 7.04 -22.69 -17.64
C ALA A 36 6.15 -21.96 -16.61
N GLY A 37 6.59 -20.78 -16.16
CA GLY A 37 5.82 -19.97 -15.20
C GLY A 37 5.64 -20.62 -13.82
N GLY A 38 6.41 -21.66 -13.51
CA GLY A 38 6.25 -22.49 -12.31
C GLY A 38 5.15 -23.56 -12.42
N LEU A 39 4.45 -23.64 -13.55
CA LEU A 39 3.44 -24.66 -13.83
C LEU A 39 4.02 -25.77 -14.72
N VAL A 40 3.58 -27.00 -14.48
CA VAL A 40 3.98 -28.19 -15.26
C VAL A 40 2.73 -28.87 -15.80
N GLY A 41 2.68 -29.08 -17.12
CA GLY A 41 1.52 -29.65 -17.80
C GLY A 41 0.31 -28.70 -17.74
N GLN A 42 -0.89 -29.29 -17.57
CA GLN A 42 -2.19 -28.59 -17.56
C GLN A 42 -2.36 -27.61 -18.74
N GLU A 43 -1.90 -28.01 -19.93
CA GLU A 43 -1.74 -27.14 -21.09
C GLU A 43 -3.07 -26.49 -21.49
N GLN A 44 -4.13 -27.28 -21.69
CA GLN A 44 -5.45 -26.77 -22.05
C GLN A 44 -6.02 -25.78 -21.02
N ALA A 45 -5.84 -26.06 -19.73
CA ALA A 45 -6.34 -25.18 -18.66
C ALA A 45 -5.57 -23.85 -18.61
N ARG A 46 -4.26 -23.89 -18.89
CA ARG A 46 -3.40 -22.70 -18.95
C ARG A 46 -3.71 -21.84 -20.17
N GLU A 47 -3.94 -22.45 -21.33
CA GLU A 47 -4.35 -21.75 -22.54
C GLU A 47 -5.73 -21.09 -22.36
N ALA A 48 -6.69 -21.82 -21.79
CA ALA A 48 -8.00 -21.25 -21.44
C ALA A 48 -7.88 -20.09 -20.44
N ALA A 49 -7.00 -20.21 -19.45
CA ALA A 49 -6.70 -19.13 -18.51
C ALA A 49 -6.06 -17.92 -19.21
N GLY A 50 -5.24 -18.12 -20.24
CA GLY A 50 -4.70 -17.05 -21.08
C GLY A 50 -5.80 -16.23 -21.76
N ILE A 51 -6.82 -16.90 -22.29
CA ILE A 51 -8.01 -16.25 -22.85
C ILE A 51 -8.74 -15.42 -21.78
N VAL A 52 -8.88 -15.95 -20.57
CA VAL A 52 -9.49 -15.21 -19.45
C VAL A 52 -8.68 -13.95 -19.10
N VAL A 53 -7.35 -14.06 -19.01
CA VAL A 53 -6.46 -12.91 -18.76
C VAL A 53 -6.66 -11.85 -19.84
N GLU A 54 -6.73 -12.25 -21.11
CA GLU A 54 -6.93 -11.31 -22.22
C GLU A 54 -8.32 -10.64 -22.17
N LEU A 55 -9.37 -11.38 -21.78
CA LEU A 55 -10.70 -10.81 -21.55
C LEU A 55 -10.71 -9.75 -20.44
N ILE A 56 -9.94 -9.99 -19.37
CA ILE A 56 -9.79 -9.05 -18.26
C ILE A 56 -9.01 -7.80 -18.73
N ARG A 57 -7.88 -7.97 -19.42
CA ARG A 57 -7.09 -6.86 -19.98
C ARG A 57 -7.90 -6.00 -20.94
N ARG A 58 -8.77 -6.62 -21.75
CA ARG A 58 -9.69 -5.92 -22.65
C ARG A 58 -10.93 -5.33 -21.97
N LYS A 59 -11.06 -5.45 -20.63
CA LYS A 59 -12.21 -4.98 -19.84
C LYS A 59 -13.55 -5.58 -20.31
N LYS A 60 -13.54 -6.80 -20.85
CA LYS A 60 -14.73 -7.53 -21.37
C LYS A 60 -15.24 -8.63 -20.43
N MET A 61 -14.70 -8.73 -19.23
CA MET A 61 -15.06 -9.75 -18.24
C MET A 61 -16.23 -9.36 -17.32
N ALA A 62 -16.79 -8.15 -17.48
CA ALA A 62 -17.86 -7.65 -16.63
C ALA A 62 -19.06 -8.61 -16.59
N GLY A 63 -19.51 -8.96 -15.38
CA GLY A 63 -20.68 -9.82 -15.15
C GLY A 63 -20.46 -11.31 -15.44
N ARG A 64 -19.21 -11.78 -15.55
CA ARG A 64 -18.87 -13.19 -15.80
C ARG A 64 -18.09 -13.78 -14.64
N ALA A 65 -18.30 -15.07 -14.40
CA ALA A 65 -17.52 -15.87 -13.46
C ALA A 65 -16.78 -16.99 -14.21
N VAL A 66 -15.65 -17.43 -13.66
CA VAL A 66 -14.90 -18.59 -14.16
C VAL A 66 -14.97 -19.69 -13.11
N LEU A 67 -15.48 -20.85 -13.51
CA LEU A 67 -15.51 -22.04 -12.67
C LEU A 67 -14.31 -22.92 -12.98
N LEU A 68 -13.43 -23.13 -12.01
CA LEU A 68 -12.36 -24.12 -12.09
C LEU A 68 -12.86 -25.44 -11.51
N ALA A 69 -13.17 -26.40 -12.38
CA ALA A 69 -13.66 -27.73 -11.99
C ALA A 69 -12.58 -28.80 -12.20
N GLY A 70 -12.49 -29.73 -11.26
CA GLY A 70 -11.58 -30.87 -11.34
C GLY A 70 -11.29 -31.50 -9.98
N PRO A 71 -10.69 -32.71 -9.95
CA PRO A 71 -10.34 -33.41 -8.71
C PRO A 71 -9.47 -32.55 -7.75
N PRO A 72 -9.47 -32.84 -6.44
CA PRO A 72 -8.54 -32.19 -5.51
C PRO A 72 -7.08 -32.42 -5.92
N GLY A 73 -6.20 -31.46 -5.64
CA GLY A 73 -4.77 -31.57 -5.96
C GLY A 73 -4.38 -31.38 -7.44
N THR A 74 -5.32 -31.02 -8.32
CA THR A 74 -5.05 -30.86 -9.77
C THR A 74 -4.59 -29.46 -10.20
N GLY A 75 -4.26 -28.58 -9.24
CA GLY A 75 -3.67 -27.27 -9.53
C GLY A 75 -4.67 -26.12 -9.75
N LYS A 76 -5.94 -26.25 -9.35
CA LYS A 76 -6.96 -25.18 -9.47
C LYS A 76 -6.51 -23.85 -8.82
N THR A 77 -6.10 -23.92 -7.55
CA THR A 77 -5.59 -22.75 -6.79
C THR A 77 -4.30 -22.19 -7.40
N ALA A 78 -3.42 -23.06 -7.92
CA ALA A 78 -2.20 -22.65 -8.62
C ALA A 78 -2.53 -21.89 -9.92
N LEU A 79 -3.53 -22.33 -10.67
CA LEU A 79 -3.98 -21.67 -11.90
C LEU A 79 -4.60 -20.29 -11.60
N ALA A 80 -5.39 -20.16 -10.54
CA ALA A 80 -5.95 -18.88 -10.11
C ALA A 80 -4.85 -17.86 -9.72
N LEU A 81 -3.82 -18.32 -9.00
CA LEU A 81 -2.64 -17.50 -8.69
C LEU A 81 -1.86 -17.12 -9.95
N ALA A 82 -1.71 -18.06 -10.89
CA ALA A 82 -1.04 -17.80 -12.16
C ALA A 82 -1.77 -16.72 -12.98
N ILE A 83 -3.11 -16.75 -13.03
CA ILE A 83 -3.94 -15.70 -13.66
C ILE A 83 -3.65 -14.33 -13.00
N ALA A 84 -3.62 -14.27 -11.68
CA ALA A 84 -3.35 -13.02 -10.96
C ALA A 84 -1.95 -12.46 -11.26
N HIS A 85 -0.94 -13.32 -11.25
CA HIS A 85 0.43 -12.93 -11.62
C HIS A 85 0.54 -12.45 -13.07
N GLU A 86 -0.19 -13.08 -14.00
CA GLU A 86 -0.24 -12.70 -15.41
C GLU A 86 -0.91 -11.33 -15.61
N LEU A 87 -1.91 -10.98 -14.80
CA LEU A 87 -2.54 -9.65 -14.83
C LEU A 87 -1.60 -8.55 -14.30
N GLY A 88 -0.69 -8.90 -13.39
CA GLY A 88 0.41 -8.05 -12.95
C GLY A 88 0.61 -8.07 -11.44
N SER A 89 1.83 -7.77 -11.00
CA SER A 89 2.21 -7.81 -9.57
C SER A 89 1.49 -6.80 -8.68
N ARG A 90 0.82 -5.81 -9.27
CA ARG A 90 0.06 -4.76 -8.58
C ARG A 90 -1.46 -4.96 -8.71
N VAL A 91 -1.90 -6.08 -9.25
CA VAL A 91 -3.32 -6.41 -9.38
C VAL A 91 -3.77 -7.07 -8.07
N PRO A 92 -4.87 -6.60 -7.44
CA PRO A 92 -5.37 -7.23 -6.21
C PRO A 92 -5.75 -8.69 -6.46
N PHE A 93 -5.19 -9.60 -5.69
CA PHE A 93 -5.61 -11.00 -5.62
C PHE A 93 -6.22 -11.25 -4.24
N CYS A 94 -7.51 -11.54 -4.21
CA CYS A 94 -8.27 -11.77 -2.99
C CYS A 94 -8.71 -13.24 -2.95
N PRO A 95 -7.94 -14.13 -2.31
CA PRO A 95 -8.40 -15.49 -2.04
C PRO A 95 -9.38 -15.47 -0.87
N MET A 96 -10.47 -16.23 -0.98
CA MET A 96 -11.39 -16.53 0.11
C MET A 96 -11.81 -18.00 0.01
N VAL A 97 -11.99 -18.68 1.14
CA VAL A 97 -12.66 -19.98 1.18
C VAL A 97 -14.16 -19.76 1.32
N GLY A 98 -15.00 -20.55 0.65
CA GLY A 98 -16.45 -20.40 0.68
C GLY A 98 -17.03 -20.40 2.11
N SER A 99 -16.44 -21.18 3.02
CA SER A 99 -16.83 -21.24 4.43
C SER A 99 -16.53 -19.96 5.23
N GLU A 100 -15.65 -19.08 4.75
CA GLU A 100 -15.35 -17.80 5.41
C GLU A 100 -16.52 -16.81 5.34
N VAL A 101 -17.52 -17.06 4.49
CA VAL A 101 -18.71 -16.22 4.38
C VAL A 101 -19.56 -16.24 5.65
N TYR A 102 -19.48 -17.32 6.43
CA TYR A 102 -20.25 -17.50 7.66
C TYR A 102 -19.57 -16.76 8.81
N SER A 103 -20.14 -15.63 9.20
CA SER A 103 -19.66 -14.80 10.32
C SER A 103 -20.74 -14.63 11.38
N THR A 104 -20.31 -14.53 12.65
CA THR A 104 -21.18 -14.19 13.78
C THR A 104 -21.36 -12.69 13.97
N GLU A 105 -20.50 -11.87 13.36
CA GLU A 105 -20.47 -10.41 13.56
C GLU A 105 -21.20 -9.64 12.46
N ILE A 106 -21.16 -10.14 11.22
CA ILE A 106 -21.72 -9.49 10.03
C ILE A 106 -22.45 -10.51 9.15
N LYS A 107 -23.42 -10.05 8.36
CA LYS A 107 -24.15 -10.92 7.41
C LYS A 107 -23.24 -11.53 6.34
N LYS A 108 -23.63 -12.71 5.84
CA LYS A 108 -22.95 -13.41 4.73
C LYS A 108 -22.76 -12.52 3.50
N THR A 109 -23.83 -11.81 3.11
CA THR A 109 -23.80 -10.88 1.96
C THR A 109 -22.80 -9.77 2.16
N GLU A 110 -22.60 -9.30 3.39
CA GLU A 110 -21.62 -8.26 3.69
C GLU A 110 -20.19 -8.80 3.58
N VAL A 111 -19.92 -10.03 4.05
CA VAL A 111 -18.61 -10.68 3.87
C VAL A 111 -18.26 -10.82 2.38
N LEU A 112 -19.23 -11.22 1.55
CA LEU A 112 -19.02 -11.30 0.09
C LEU A 112 -18.73 -9.91 -0.48
N MET A 113 -19.52 -8.90 -0.11
CA MET A 113 -19.34 -7.54 -0.60
C MET A 113 -17.99 -6.94 -0.18
N GLU A 114 -17.50 -7.20 1.03
CA GLU A 114 -16.15 -6.82 1.46
C GLU A 114 -15.08 -7.44 0.56
N ASN A 115 -15.19 -8.73 0.25
CA ASN A 115 -14.23 -9.43 -0.61
C ASN A 115 -14.28 -8.92 -2.07
N PHE A 116 -15.46 -8.60 -2.61
CA PHE A 116 -15.57 -7.91 -3.89
C PHE A 116 -14.87 -6.54 -3.87
N ARG A 117 -15.07 -5.77 -2.80
CA ARG A 117 -14.44 -4.45 -2.63
C ARG A 117 -12.92 -4.54 -2.49
N ARG A 118 -12.38 -5.61 -1.89
CA ARG A 118 -10.93 -5.91 -1.81
C ARG A 118 -10.34 -6.29 -3.15
N ALA A 119 -11.11 -6.98 -3.99
CA ALA A 119 -10.69 -7.38 -5.33
C ALA A 119 -10.73 -6.23 -6.35
N ILE A 120 -11.23 -5.04 -5.99
CA ILE A 120 -11.26 -3.88 -6.89
C ILE A 120 -10.25 -2.84 -6.40
N GLY A 121 -9.20 -2.65 -7.20
CA GLY A 121 -8.17 -1.64 -6.96
C GLY A 121 -8.48 -0.31 -7.63
N LEU A 122 -7.95 0.75 -7.04
CA LEU A 122 -7.91 2.10 -7.57
C LEU A 122 -6.45 2.55 -7.54
N ARG A 123 -5.92 2.85 -8.72
CA ARG A 123 -4.58 3.41 -8.89
C ARG A 123 -4.69 4.92 -8.99
N MET A 124 -4.27 5.62 -7.95
CA MET A 124 -4.21 7.07 -7.91
C MET A 124 -2.83 7.53 -8.36
N LYS A 125 -2.80 8.50 -9.28
CA LYS A 125 -1.56 9.15 -9.71
C LYS A 125 -1.64 10.61 -9.26
N GLU A 126 -0.81 10.96 -8.30
CA GLU A 126 -0.74 12.32 -7.76
C GLU A 126 0.65 12.89 -8.00
N VAL A 127 0.72 14.15 -8.44
CA VAL A 127 1.98 14.88 -8.52
C VAL A 127 2.13 15.66 -7.22
N LYS A 128 3.07 15.24 -6.38
CA LYS A 128 3.36 15.91 -5.11
C LYS A 128 4.56 16.84 -5.28
N GLU A 129 4.45 18.05 -4.74
CA GLU A 129 5.60 18.95 -4.57
C GLU A 129 6.34 18.57 -3.28
N VAL A 130 7.63 18.29 -3.41
CA VAL A 130 8.42 17.70 -2.33
C VAL A 130 9.75 18.40 -2.20
N TYR A 131 10.18 18.51 -0.95
CA TYR A 131 11.54 18.89 -0.58
C TYR A 131 12.27 17.65 -0.09
N GLU A 132 13.37 17.30 -0.73
CA GLU A 132 14.17 16.12 -0.39
C GLU A 132 15.65 16.52 -0.32
N GLY A 133 16.32 16.09 0.74
CA GLY A 133 17.72 16.43 0.95
C GLY A 133 18.23 15.99 2.31
N GLU A 134 19.55 16.02 2.46
CA GLU A 134 20.24 15.92 3.73
C GLU A 134 20.01 17.19 4.55
N VAL A 135 19.66 17.04 5.83
CA VAL A 135 19.53 18.14 6.78
C VAL A 135 20.93 18.66 7.12
N THR A 136 21.23 19.89 6.73
CA THR A 136 22.50 20.56 7.07
C THR A 136 22.38 21.49 8.27
N GLU A 137 21.17 22.01 8.51
CA GLU A 137 20.88 22.97 9.57
C GLU A 137 19.43 22.79 10.01
N MET A 138 19.18 22.90 11.32
CA MET A 138 17.83 22.90 11.88
C MET A 138 17.82 23.84 13.08
N THR A 139 17.24 25.03 12.91
CA THR A 139 17.27 26.09 13.93
C THR A 139 15.87 26.63 14.19
N PRO A 140 15.29 26.36 15.38
CA PRO A 140 14.02 26.95 15.76
C PRO A 140 14.18 28.43 16.10
N THR A 141 13.25 29.27 15.64
CA THR A 141 13.21 30.69 15.95
C THR A 141 12.09 30.97 16.94
N GLU A 142 12.45 31.39 18.14
CA GLU A 142 11.52 31.68 19.23
C GLU A 142 11.08 33.14 19.21
N THR A 143 9.80 33.38 19.53
CA THR A 143 9.25 34.73 19.74
C THR A 143 8.65 34.85 21.14
N GLU A 144 8.64 36.07 21.67
CA GLU A 144 7.98 36.37 22.95
C GLU A 144 6.46 36.37 22.78
N ASN A 145 5.76 35.70 23.70
CA ASN A 145 4.31 35.63 23.69
C ASN A 145 3.68 37.00 23.95
N SER A 146 2.90 37.52 23.01
CA SER A 146 2.14 38.78 23.17
C SER A 146 1.02 38.69 24.23
N TYR A 147 0.66 37.47 24.66
CA TYR A 147 -0.36 37.19 25.68
C TYR A 147 0.28 36.75 27.01
N GLY A 148 1.07 37.61 27.65
CA GLY A 148 1.30 37.67 29.11
C GLY A 148 1.67 36.40 29.90
N GLY A 149 2.04 35.31 29.24
CA GLY A 149 2.35 34.01 29.87
C GLY A 149 3.83 33.69 29.72
N TYR A 150 4.46 33.26 30.83
CA TYR A 150 5.84 32.78 30.85
C TYR A 150 6.02 31.62 29.86
N GLY A 151 6.76 31.88 28.79
CA GLY A 151 7.14 30.86 27.81
C GLY A 151 7.54 31.49 26.49
N LYS A 152 8.67 31.04 25.93
CA LYS A 152 9.04 31.32 24.55
C LYS A 152 8.28 30.36 23.65
N THR A 153 7.66 30.85 22.58
CA THR A 153 6.97 30.00 21.60
C THR A 153 7.79 29.95 20.31
N VAL A 154 7.92 28.76 19.72
CA VAL A 154 8.58 28.60 18.43
C VAL A 154 7.67 29.21 17.36
N SER A 155 8.15 30.23 16.68
CA SER A 155 7.42 30.95 15.62
C SER A 155 7.58 30.32 14.24
N HIS A 156 8.74 29.75 13.97
CA HIS A 156 9.08 29.02 12.76
C HIS A 156 10.40 28.28 12.94
N VAL A 157 10.69 27.34 12.05
CA VAL A 157 11.98 26.63 12.01
C VAL A 157 12.66 26.88 10.68
N ILE A 158 13.94 27.20 10.74
CA ILE A 158 14.79 27.29 9.56
C ILE A 158 15.47 25.94 9.39
N ILE A 159 15.27 25.30 8.24
CA ILE A 159 15.94 24.05 7.88
C ILE A 159 16.77 24.25 6.62
N GLY A 160 18.02 23.80 6.65
CA GLY A 160 18.89 23.71 5.48
C GLY A 160 18.81 22.30 4.90
N LEU A 161 18.49 22.18 3.62
CA LEU A 161 18.47 20.91 2.90
C LEU A 161 19.50 20.92 1.77
N ARG A 162 20.29 19.85 1.67
CA ARG A 162 21.33 19.66 0.66
C ARG A 162 21.10 18.42 -0.19
N THR A 163 21.36 18.55 -1.48
CA THR A 163 21.40 17.47 -2.47
C THR A 163 22.71 17.54 -3.25
N VAL A 164 22.94 16.57 -4.14
CA VAL A 164 24.12 16.60 -5.02
C VAL A 164 24.15 17.83 -5.92
N LYS A 165 22.99 18.34 -6.35
CA LYS A 165 22.92 19.51 -7.26
C LYS A 165 23.04 20.86 -6.55
N GLY A 166 22.66 20.93 -5.28
CA GLY A 166 22.65 22.19 -4.55
C GLY A 166 21.98 22.11 -3.19
N ALA A 167 21.99 23.23 -2.49
CA ALA A 167 21.38 23.38 -1.18
C ALA A 167 20.32 24.48 -1.18
N LYS A 168 19.35 24.38 -0.28
CA LYS A 168 18.28 25.36 -0.09
C LYS A 168 17.91 25.45 1.38
N GLN A 169 17.80 26.67 1.89
CA GLN A 169 17.21 26.92 3.20
C GLN A 169 15.70 27.16 3.06
N LEU A 170 14.94 26.59 3.98
CA LEU A 170 13.49 26.66 4.04
C LEU A 170 13.06 27.19 5.40
N LYS A 171 12.03 28.04 5.40
CA LYS A 171 11.32 28.47 6.59
C LYS A 171 10.05 27.63 6.71
N LEU A 172 9.96 26.85 7.76
CA LEU A 172 8.87 25.90 8.02
C LEU A 172 8.01 26.36 9.19
N ASP A 173 6.75 25.93 9.16
CA ASP A 173 5.78 26.17 10.22
C ASP A 173 6.18 25.42 11.52
N PRO A 174 5.89 25.96 12.72
CA PRO A 174 6.18 25.29 13.99
C PRO A 174 5.64 23.86 14.10
N SER A 175 4.49 23.55 13.49
CA SER A 175 3.93 22.19 13.49
C SER A 175 4.84 21.15 12.82
N ILE A 176 5.63 21.58 11.82
CA ILE A 176 6.59 20.70 11.14
C ILE A 176 7.76 20.39 12.06
N TYR A 177 8.13 21.29 12.98
CA TYR A 177 9.17 21.05 13.97
C TYR A 177 8.81 19.92 14.94
N GLU A 178 7.56 19.91 15.42
CA GLU A 178 7.07 18.82 16.28
C GLU A 178 7.14 17.47 15.54
N THR A 179 6.85 17.48 14.25
CA THR A 179 6.95 16.28 13.39
C THR A 179 8.41 15.84 13.21
N LEU A 180 9.33 16.78 12.97
CA LEU A 180 10.77 16.52 12.89
C LEU A 180 11.32 15.89 14.19
N GLN A 181 10.89 16.41 15.34
CA GLN A 181 11.26 15.85 16.65
C GLN A 181 10.68 14.44 16.86
N LYS A 182 9.42 14.23 16.48
CA LYS A 182 8.76 12.93 16.59
C LYS A 182 9.43 11.86 15.73
N GLU A 183 9.86 12.23 14.53
CA GLU A 183 10.62 11.39 13.60
C GLU A 183 12.11 11.28 13.97
N LYS A 184 12.54 11.95 15.05
CA LYS A 184 13.94 11.99 15.54
C LYS A 184 14.92 12.38 14.44
N VAL A 185 14.58 13.41 13.68
CA VAL A 185 15.43 13.92 12.60
C VAL A 185 16.60 14.70 13.19
N GLU A 186 17.80 14.36 12.73
CA GLU A 186 19.04 15.01 13.11
C GLU A 186 19.77 15.61 11.89
N ILE A 187 20.76 16.47 12.17
CA ILE A 187 21.66 16.99 11.15
C ILE A 187 22.48 15.81 10.59
N GLY A 188 22.52 15.69 9.27
CA GLY A 188 23.12 14.58 8.54
C GLY A 188 22.12 13.51 8.10
N ASP A 189 20.84 13.60 8.48
CA ASP A 189 19.81 12.70 7.98
C ASP A 189 19.26 13.15 6.62
N VAL A 190 18.94 12.19 5.76
CA VAL A 190 18.18 12.46 4.53
C VAL A 190 16.70 12.38 4.85
N ILE A 191 15.98 13.45 4.54
CA ILE A 191 14.56 13.56 4.81
C ILE A 191 13.77 13.92 3.57
N TYR A 192 12.48 13.63 3.64
CA TYR A 192 11.47 13.97 2.66
C TYR A 192 10.37 14.79 3.33
N ILE A 193 10.05 15.95 2.77
CA ILE A 193 8.98 16.83 3.24
C ILE A 193 8.00 17.08 2.09
N GLU A 194 6.72 16.80 2.31
CA GLU A 194 5.66 17.15 1.37
C GLU A 194 5.24 18.62 1.56
N ALA A 195 5.28 19.40 0.47
CA ALA A 195 5.09 20.85 0.54
C ALA A 195 3.69 21.27 1.02
N ASN A 196 2.66 20.50 0.67
CA ASN A 196 1.26 20.85 0.97
C ASN A 196 0.81 20.39 2.37
N SER A 197 1.23 19.20 2.79
CA SER A 197 0.80 18.61 4.06
C SER A 197 1.75 18.92 5.23
N GLY A 198 2.99 19.31 4.93
CA GLY A 198 4.05 19.43 5.93
C GLY A 198 4.50 18.07 6.50
N ALA A 199 4.03 16.95 5.93
CA ALA A 199 4.40 15.63 6.40
C ALA A 199 5.89 15.36 6.13
N VAL A 200 6.61 14.98 7.19
CA VAL A 200 8.03 14.67 7.16
C VAL A 200 8.24 13.17 7.30
N LYS A 201 9.22 12.63 6.58
CA LYS A 201 9.68 11.26 6.72
C LYS A 201 11.21 11.20 6.72
N ARG A 202 11.80 10.60 7.75
CA ARG A 202 13.24 10.26 7.79
C ARG A 202 13.49 9.08 6.86
N GLN A 203 14.42 9.22 5.91
CA GLN A 203 14.82 8.12 5.01
C GLN A 203 15.99 7.32 5.56
N GLY A 204 16.88 7.98 6.31
CA GLY A 204 18.06 7.35 6.90
C GLY A 204 19.19 8.35 7.09
N ARG A 205 20.33 7.86 7.56
CA ARG A 205 21.56 8.65 7.73
C ARG A 205 22.26 8.83 6.39
N CYS A 206 22.81 10.01 6.11
CA CYS A 206 23.56 10.22 4.88
C CYS A 206 24.84 9.38 4.86
N ASP A 207 25.10 8.68 3.76
CA ASP A 207 26.27 7.82 3.55
C ASP A 207 27.62 8.55 3.64
N ALA A 208 27.63 9.87 3.48
CA ALA A 208 28.81 10.71 3.72
C ALA A 208 29.31 10.64 5.17
N TYR A 209 28.45 10.23 6.10
CA TYR A 209 28.78 10.05 7.52
C TYR A 209 29.04 8.58 7.89
N ALA A 210 28.95 7.65 6.93
CA ALA A 210 29.29 6.25 7.17
C ALA A 210 30.80 6.15 7.44
N THR A 211 31.17 5.86 8.69
CA THR A 211 32.56 5.55 9.04
C THR A 211 32.75 4.04 9.10
N GLU A 212 33.94 3.55 8.74
CA GLU A 212 34.25 2.10 8.76
C GLU A 212 34.22 1.46 10.16
N TYR A 213 34.10 2.27 11.22
CA TYR A 213 34.13 1.85 12.62
C TYR A 213 32.80 2.03 13.36
N ASP A 214 31.75 2.42 12.64
CA ASP A 214 30.47 2.68 13.27
C ASP A 214 29.75 1.38 13.60
N LEU A 215 29.49 1.16 14.89
CA LEU A 215 28.73 0.01 15.41
C LEU A 215 27.22 0.27 15.37
N GLU A 216 26.79 1.45 14.91
CA GLU A 216 25.38 1.83 14.82
C GLU A 216 24.65 1.07 13.71
N THR A 217 23.42 0.64 14.02
CA THR A 217 22.55 -0.12 13.11
C THR A 217 21.67 0.82 12.27
N GLU A 218 22.17 2.01 11.94
CA GLU A 218 21.41 2.99 11.16
C GLU A 218 21.36 2.61 9.68
N GLU A 219 20.21 2.86 9.04
CA GLU A 219 20.06 2.69 7.60
C GLU A 219 20.72 3.87 6.89
N TYR A 220 21.85 3.61 6.22
CA TYR A 220 22.58 4.61 5.46
C TYR A 220 21.99 4.75 4.05
N VAL A 221 21.69 5.98 3.65
CA VAL A 221 21.10 6.34 2.36
C VAL A 221 21.96 7.37 1.63
N PRO A 222 22.09 7.25 0.30
CA PRO A 222 22.90 8.19 -0.46
C PRO A 222 22.23 9.56 -0.58
N LEU A 223 23.06 10.58 -0.78
CA LEU A 223 22.59 11.93 -1.11
C LEU A 223 21.61 11.92 -2.30
N PRO A 224 20.44 12.56 -2.18
CA PRO A 224 19.48 12.60 -3.26
C PRO A 224 20.05 13.26 -4.51
N LYS A 225 19.82 12.62 -5.66
CA LYS A 225 20.14 13.16 -6.98
C LYS A 225 19.01 14.11 -7.41
N GLY A 226 19.37 15.22 -8.03
CA GLY A 226 18.40 16.23 -8.46
C GLY A 226 18.32 17.41 -7.53
N ASP A 227 17.34 18.27 -7.79
CA ASP A 227 17.12 19.52 -7.06
C ASP A 227 16.41 19.25 -5.73
N VAL A 228 16.71 20.09 -4.71
CA VAL A 228 16.09 19.98 -3.37
C VAL A 228 14.57 20.05 -3.47
N HIS A 229 14.05 20.96 -4.29
CA HIS A 229 12.62 21.09 -4.56
C HIS A 229 12.28 20.47 -5.91
N LYS A 230 11.36 19.50 -5.91
CA LYS A 230 10.94 18.83 -7.15
C LYS A 230 9.49 18.36 -7.09
N LYS A 231 8.94 18.12 -8.28
CA LYS A 231 7.66 17.43 -8.44
C LYS A 231 7.92 15.93 -8.54
N LYS A 232 7.28 15.15 -7.68
CA LYS A 232 7.39 13.69 -7.66
C LYS A 232 6.03 13.09 -7.97
N GLU A 233 5.96 12.27 -9.02
CA GLU A 233 4.80 11.45 -9.29
C GLU A 233 4.74 10.32 -8.26
N VAL A 234 3.69 10.30 -7.46
CA VAL A 234 3.41 9.25 -6.50
C VAL A 234 2.23 8.44 -7.02
N VAL A 235 2.49 7.16 -7.25
CA VAL A 235 1.46 6.18 -7.61
C VAL A 235 1.07 5.44 -6.34
N GLN A 236 -0.19 5.57 -5.94
CA GLN A 236 -0.74 4.86 -4.79
C GLN A 236 -1.83 3.91 -5.26
N ASP A 237 -1.68 2.64 -4.92
CA ASP A 237 -2.68 1.62 -5.18
C ASP A 237 -3.48 1.39 -3.88
N VAL A 238 -4.81 1.56 -3.95
CA VAL A 238 -5.74 1.44 -2.82
C VAL A 238 -6.92 0.59 -3.24
N THR A 239 -7.49 -0.27 -2.39
CA THR A 239 -8.72 -1.00 -2.74
C THR A 239 -9.97 -0.22 -2.38
N LEU A 240 -11.11 -0.53 -3.01
CA LEU A 240 -12.37 0.08 -2.60
C LEU A 240 -12.72 -0.27 -1.14
N HIS A 241 -12.30 -1.44 -0.65
CA HIS A 241 -12.49 -1.83 0.74
C HIS A 241 -11.70 -0.93 1.70
N ASP A 242 -10.47 -0.55 1.37
CA ASP A 242 -9.67 0.34 2.20
C ASP A 242 -10.34 1.72 2.33
N LEU A 243 -10.92 2.23 1.23
CA LEU A 243 -11.71 3.46 1.24
C LEU A 243 -12.98 3.32 2.08
N ASP A 244 -13.70 2.19 1.95
CA ASP A 244 -14.89 1.90 2.74
C ASP A 244 -14.58 1.88 4.25
N VAL A 245 -13.51 1.18 4.66
CA VAL A 245 -13.09 1.07 6.06
C VAL A 245 -12.61 2.41 6.61
N ALA A 246 -11.80 3.16 5.86
CA ALA A 246 -11.28 4.46 6.29
C ALA A 246 -12.39 5.49 6.55
N ASN A 247 -13.47 5.46 5.76
CA ASN A 247 -14.61 6.35 5.94
C ASN A 247 -15.61 5.84 6.98
N ALA A 248 -15.77 4.52 7.13
CA ALA A 248 -16.65 3.94 8.15
C ALA A 248 -16.07 4.07 9.56
N ARG A 249 -14.74 4.05 9.69
CA ARG A 249 -14.01 4.20 10.96
C ARG A 249 -12.85 5.17 10.75
N PRO A 250 -13.06 6.48 10.96
CA PRO A 250 -11.98 7.44 10.93
C PRO A 250 -10.95 7.07 12.00
N GLN A 251 -9.77 6.56 11.61
CA GLN A 251 -8.67 6.38 12.53
C GLN A 251 -8.04 7.76 12.79
N GLY A 252 -7.93 8.16 14.06
CA GLY A 252 -7.25 9.41 14.45
C GLY A 252 -8.12 10.49 15.09
N GLY A 253 -9.30 10.16 15.63
CA GLY A 253 -9.95 11.06 16.59
C GLY A 253 -9.04 11.32 17.80
N GLN A 254 -8.95 12.57 18.26
CA GLN A 254 -8.26 12.92 19.51
C GLN A 254 -9.15 12.69 20.75
N ASP A 255 -10.39 12.25 20.56
CA ASP A 255 -11.35 12.08 21.64
C ASP A 255 -11.06 10.81 22.45
N ILE A 256 -11.21 10.91 23.78
CA ILE A 256 -11.00 9.82 24.76
C ILE A 256 -11.74 8.54 24.34
N LEU A 257 -12.93 8.68 23.73
CA LEU A 257 -13.74 7.57 23.24
C LEU A 257 -13.10 6.82 22.07
N SER A 258 -12.42 7.53 21.17
CA SER A 258 -11.71 6.95 20.02
C SER A 258 -10.39 6.28 20.42
N ILE A 259 -9.72 6.81 21.45
CA ILE A 259 -8.55 6.17 22.07
C ILE A 259 -8.97 4.88 22.79
N MET A 260 -10.08 4.89 23.56
CA MET A 260 -10.61 3.66 24.18
C MET A 260 -11.10 2.65 23.12
N GLY A 261 -11.70 3.11 22.02
CA GLY A 261 -12.10 2.26 20.90
C GLY A 261 -10.92 1.58 20.20
N SER A 262 -9.72 2.18 20.20
CA SER A 262 -8.50 1.57 19.65
C SER A 262 -7.87 0.50 20.56
N LEU A 263 -8.17 0.53 21.86
CA LEU A 263 -7.70 -0.44 22.87
C LEU A 263 -8.58 -1.69 22.95
N ILE A 264 -9.84 -1.60 22.50
CA ILE A 264 -10.78 -2.71 22.45
C ILE A 264 -10.67 -3.37 21.08
N LYS A 265 -10.65 -4.71 21.02
CA LYS A 265 -10.63 -5.45 19.75
C LYS A 265 -11.76 -4.93 18.85
N PRO A 266 -11.45 -4.39 17.67
CA PRO A 266 -12.47 -3.83 16.81
C PRO A 266 -13.39 -4.95 16.33
N LYS A 267 -14.66 -4.97 16.79
CA LYS A 267 -15.71 -5.82 16.21
C LYS A 267 -15.83 -5.49 14.73
N LYS A 268 -16.14 -6.44 13.83
CA LYS A 268 -16.54 -6.08 12.46
C LYS A 268 -17.90 -5.38 12.47
N THR A 269 -18.08 -4.39 11.60
CA THR A 269 -19.34 -3.64 11.46
C THR A 269 -19.71 -3.59 10.00
N GLU A 270 -20.97 -3.81 9.69
CA GLU A 270 -21.48 -3.71 8.32
C GLU A 270 -21.31 -2.29 7.77
N ILE A 271 -20.93 -2.20 6.51
CA ILE A 271 -20.81 -0.93 5.80
C ILE A 271 -22.12 -0.64 5.08
N THR A 272 -22.76 0.48 5.41
CA THR A 272 -24.06 0.83 4.83
C THR A 272 -23.97 1.06 3.31
N ASP A 273 -25.02 0.68 2.58
CA ASP A 273 -25.11 0.93 1.14
C ASP A 273 -25.06 2.42 0.79
N LYS A 274 -25.52 3.29 1.69
CA LYS A 274 -25.44 4.74 1.51
C LYS A 274 -23.99 5.20 1.43
N LEU A 275 -23.15 4.77 2.38
CA LEU A 275 -21.73 5.11 2.38
C LEU A 275 -21.03 4.58 1.12
N ARG A 276 -21.32 3.33 0.73
CA ARG A 276 -20.79 2.74 -0.51
C ARG A 276 -21.17 3.51 -1.76
N ARG A 277 -22.40 4.03 -1.85
CA ARG A 277 -22.85 4.88 -2.97
C ARG A 277 -22.13 6.22 -2.99
N GLU A 278 -21.93 6.83 -1.83
CA GLU A 278 -21.18 8.09 -1.71
C GLU A 278 -19.71 7.90 -2.14
N ILE A 279 -19.05 6.85 -1.65
CA ILE A 279 -17.68 6.51 -2.05
C ILE A 279 -17.59 6.25 -3.55
N ASN A 280 -18.52 5.46 -4.12
CA ASN A 280 -18.54 5.19 -5.56
C ASN A 280 -18.69 6.48 -6.38
N LYS A 281 -19.49 7.44 -5.91
CA LYS A 281 -19.67 8.74 -6.58
C LYS A 281 -18.36 9.54 -6.59
N VAL A 282 -17.61 9.53 -5.49
CA VAL A 282 -16.31 10.21 -5.39
C VAL A 282 -15.26 9.51 -6.27
N VAL A 283 -15.21 8.18 -6.23
CA VAL A 283 -14.29 7.39 -7.06
C VAL A 283 -14.52 7.64 -8.54
N ASN A 284 -15.78 7.60 -9.00
CA ASN A 284 -16.12 7.91 -10.39
C ASN A 284 -15.68 9.31 -10.79
N LYS A 285 -15.86 10.31 -9.90
CA LYS A 285 -15.38 11.67 -10.16
C LYS A 285 -13.85 11.72 -10.35
N TYR A 286 -13.08 10.99 -9.55
CA TYR A 286 -11.62 10.93 -9.72
C TYR A 286 -11.19 10.21 -11.00
N ILE A 287 -11.94 9.21 -11.43
CA ILE A 287 -11.71 8.54 -12.71
C ILE A 287 -12.01 9.49 -13.87
N ASP A 288 -13.14 10.20 -13.83
CA ASP A 288 -13.54 11.18 -14.86
C ASP A 288 -12.54 12.34 -14.97
N GLN A 289 -11.92 12.73 -13.86
CA GLN A 289 -10.86 13.75 -13.82
C GLN A 289 -9.49 13.23 -14.25
N GLY A 290 -9.33 11.92 -14.49
CA GLY A 290 -8.05 11.30 -14.85
C GLY A 290 -7.03 11.21 -13.71
N ILE A 291 -7.47 11.45 -12.46
CA ILE A 291 -6.63 11.38 -11.26
C ILE A 291 -6.44 9.92 -10.82
N ALA A 292 -7.44 9.07 -11.10
CA ALA A 292 -7.44 7.68 -10.71
C ALA A 292 -7.81 6.74 -11.86
N GLU A 293 -7.28 5.53 -11.83
CA GLU A 293 -7.59 4.46 -12.77
C GLU A 293 -8.10 3.24 -12.01
N LEU A 294 -9.23 2.67 -12.45
CA LEU A 294 -9.75 1.43 -11.89
C LEU A 294 -8.88 0.25 -12.34
N VAL A 295 -8.38 -0.52 -11.37
CA VAL A 295 -7.59 -1.73 -11.59
C VAL A 295 -8.44 -2.94 -11.19
N PRO A 296 -9.00 -3.70 -12.15
CA PRO A 296 -9.75 -4.89 -11.83
C PRO A 296 -8.81 -5.97 -11.27
N GLY A 297 -9.13 -6.49 -10.10
CA GLY A 297 -8.45 -7.62 -9.48
C GLY A 297 -9.14 -8.95 -9.70
N VAL A 298 -8.73 -9.94 -8.92
CA VAL A 298 -9.22 -11.32 -8.96
C VAL A 298 -9.73 -11.70 -7.58
N LEU A 299 -11.03 -11.99 -7.48
CA LEU A 299 -11.62 -12.67 -6.33
C LEU A 299 -11.63 -14.17 -6.61
N PHE A 300 -10.82 -14.93 -5.86
CA PHE A 300 -10.79 -16.38 -5.97
C PHE A 300 -11.54 -16.99 -4.78
N ILE A 301 -12.67 -17.63 -5.07
CA ILE A 301 -13.47 -18.34 -4.06
C ILE A 301 -13.13 -19.83 -4.16
N ASP A 302 -12.31 -20.31 -3.23
CA ASP A 302 -12.06 -21.74 -3.09
C ASP A 302 -13.25 -22.43 -2.41
N GLU A 303 -13.43 -23.71 -2.69
CA GLU A 303 -14.53 -24.51 -2.12
C GLU A 303 -15.91 -23.85 -2.30
N VAL A 304 -16.19 -23.29 -3.49
CA VAL A 304 -17.43 -22.54 -3.79
C VAL A 304 -18.72 -23.32 -3.52
N HIS A 305 -18.66 -24.66 -3.50
CA HIS A 305 -19.77 -25.54 -3.13
C HIS A 305 -20.22 -25.40 -1.67
N MET A 306 -19.43 -24.73 -0.83
CA MET A 306 -19.78 -24.39 0.55
C MET A 306 -20.70 -23.16 0.64
N LEU A 307 -20.89 -22.40 -0.46
CA LEU A 307 -21.84 -21.30 -0.49
C LEU A 307 -23.27 -21.83 -0.68
N ASP A 308 -24.20 -21.26 0.06
CA ASP A 308 -25.62 -21.55 -0.04
C ASP A 308 -26.35 -20.51 -0.90
N ILE A 309 -27.63 -20.78 -1.17
CA ILE A 309 -28.51 -19.91 -1.96
C ILE A 309 -29.11 -18.77 -1.12
N GLU A 310 -29.03 -18.86 0.22
CA GLU A 310 -29.65 -17.96 1.21
C GLU A 310 -28.69 -16.91 1.76
#